data_AF-A0A2V8M567-F1
#
_entry.id   AF-A0A2V8M567-F1
#
_cell.length_a   1.000
_cell.length_b   1.000
_cell.length_c   1.000
_cell.angle_alpha   90.00
_cell.angle_beta   90.00
_cell.angle_gamma   90.00
#
_symmetry.space_group_name_H-M   'P 1'
#
loop_
_entity.id
_entity.type
_entity.pdbx_description
1 polymer ?
#
loop_
_entity_poly.entity_id
_entity_poly.type
_entity_poly.pdbx_seq_one_letter_code
_entity_poly.pdbx_strand_id
1 'polypeptide(L)'
;RTEHHFANGLVEEVRRLLDEGVPANSNALGAHGYRRVVEYLSGKRDLASAIEQTKLDVRHYAKRQLSWFRHEPGVEWLDGFGDDLAVQEPAPAIFPT
;
A
#
# COMPACT_ATOMS: atom_id res chain seq x y z
N ARG A 1 -4.04 -2.80 9.88
CA ARG A 1 -4.37 -2.16 8.58
C ARG A 1 -4.68 -3.20 7.50
N THR A 2 -3.75 -4.07 7.10
CA THR A 2 -4.01 -5.09 6.07
C THR A 2 -5.24 -5.95 6.34
N GLU A 3 -5.33 -6.58 7.52
CA GLU A 3 -6.48 -7.41 7.90
C GLU A 3 -7.81 -6.64 7.81
N HIS A 4 -7.82 -5.37 8.20
CA HIS A 4 -8.99 -4.52 8.11
C HIS A 4 -9.42 -4.28 6.65
N HIS A 5 -8.47 -4.10 5.71
CA HIS A 5 -8.81 -4.01 4.29
C HIS A 5 -9.46 -5.30 3.77
N PHE A 6 -8.92 -6.46 4.15
CA PHE A 6 -9.52 -7.75 3.76
C PHE A 6 -10.90 -7.94 4.39
N ALA A 7 -11.07 -7.60 5.67
CA ALA A 7 -12.35 -7.68 6.37
C ALA A 7 -13.41 -6.72 5.79
N ASN A 8 -13.00 -5.58 5.25
CA ASN A 8 -13.89 -4.57 4.65
C ASN A 8 -14.21 -4.83 3.17
N GLY A 9 -13.92 -6.02 2.64
CA GLY A 9 -14.39 -6.42 1.31
C GLY A 9 -13.40 -6.20 0.16
N LEU A 10 -12.09 -6.14 0.45
CA LEU A 10 -11.07 -6.09 -0.61
C LEU A 10 -11.19 -7.27 -1.59
N VAL A 11 -11.53 -8.47 -1.09
CA VAL A 11 -11.66 -9.67 -1.95
C VAL A 11 -12.79 -9.50 -2.95
N GLU A 12 -13.94 -9.02 -2.48
CA GLU A 12 -15.13 -8.74 -3.26
C GLU A 12 -14.89 -7.66 -4.29
N GLU A 13 -14.17 -6.60 -3.92
CA GLU A 13 -13.78 -5.54 -4.85
C GLU A 13 -12.92 -6.08 -6.00
N VAL A 14 -11.86 -6.85 -5.71
CA VAL A 14 -11.00 -7.42 -6.75
C VAL A 14 -11.79 -8.39 -7.64
N ARG A 15 -12.64 -9.23 -7.04
CA ARG A 15 -13.50 -10.14 -7.81
C ARG A 15 -14.38 -9.37 -8.78
N ARG A 16 -15.05 -8.30 -8.32
CA ARG A 16 -15.87 -7.43 -9.18
C ARG A 16 -15.06 -6.83 -10.33
N LEU A 17 -13.85 -6.32 -10.06
CA LEU A 17 -12.99 -5.75 -11.10
C LEU A 17 -12.60 -6.78 -12.17
N LEU A 18 -12.30 -8.01 -11.75
CA LEU A 18 -12.02 -9.11 -12.70
C LEU A 18 -13.27 -9.46 -13.53
N ASP A 19 -14.44 -9.51 -12.89
CA ASP A 19 -15.73 -9.79 -13.56
C ASP A 19 -16.10 -8.68 -14.56
N GLU A 20 -15.71 -7.42 -14.28
CA GLU A 20 -15.85 -6.27 -15.19
C GLU A 20 -14.82 -6.28 -16.34
N GLY A 21 -13.93 -7.27 -16.39
CA GLY A 21 -12.95 -7.46 -17.46
C GLY A 21 -11.62 -6.75 -17.25
N VAL A 22 -11.34 -6.23 -16.05
CA VAL A 22 -10.02 -5.67 -15.73
C VAL A 22 -8.98 -6.79 -15.79
N PRO A 23 -7.92 -6.65 -16.62
CA PRO A 23 -6.90 -7.68 -16.71
C PRO A 23 -6.21 -7.91 -15.37
N ALA A 24 -6.04 -9.19 -14.99
CA ALA A 24 -5.35 -9.60 -13.76
C ALA A 24 -3.90 -9.07 -13.65
N ASN A 25 -3.26 -8.78 -14.79
CA ASN A 25 -1.92 -8.23 -14.90
C ASN A 25 -1.88 -6.70 -15.09
N SER A 26 -3.02 -6.01 -14.94
CA SER A 26 -3.09 -4.56 -15.07
C SER A 26 -2.35 -3.85 -13.93
N ASN A 27 -1.93 -2.60 -14.19
CA ASN A 27 -1.32 -1.75 -13.16
C ASN A 27 -2.28 -1.52 -11.97
N ALA A 28 -3.58 -1.40 -12.22
CA ALA A 28 -4.60 -1.23 -11.19
C ALA A 28 -4.60 -2.39 -10.18
N LEU A 29 -4.51 -3.64 -10.66
CA LEU A 29 -4.42 -4.82 -9.82
C LEU A 29 -2.98 -5.17 -9.39
N GLY A 30 -2.01 -4.34 -9.76
CA GLY A 30 -0.60 -4.48 -9.41
C GLY A 30 -0.25 -4.00 -7.99
N ALA A 31 -1.18 -3.35 -7.29
CA ALA A 31 -0.99 -2.98 -5.89
C ALA A 31 -0.81 -4.22 -5.01
N HIS A 32 -0.01 -4.11 -3.94
CA HIS A 32 0.41 -5.26 -3.13
C HIS A 32 -0.77 -6.13 -2.66
N GLY A 33 -1.83 -5.53 -2.10
CA GLY A 33 -3.02 -6.28 -1.68
C GLY A 33 -3.80 -6.90 -2.84
N TYR A 34 -4.05 -6.11 -3.90
CA TYR A 34 -4.81 -6.55 -5.07
C TYR A 34 -4.14 -7.74 -5.76
N ARG A 35 -2.81 -7.69 -5.96
CA ARG A 35 -2.05 -8.79 -6.55
C ARG A 35 -2.24 -10.09 -5.76
N ARG A 36 -2.21 -10.03 -4.42
CA ARG A 36 -2.33 -11.24 -3.58
C ARG A 36 -3.75 -11.78 -3.59
N VAL A 37 -4.75 -10.91 -3.69
CA VAL A 37 -6.14 -11.32 -3.87
C VAL A 37 -6.35 -11.98 -5.23
N VAL A 38 -5.77 -11.44 -6.31
CA VAL A 38 -5.81 -12.08 -7.64
C VAL A 38 -5.20 -13.48 -7.59
N GLU A 39 -4.04 -13.65 -6.94
CA GLU A 39 -3.43 -14.97 -6.74
C GLU A 39 -4.37 -15.93 -5.99
N TYR A 40 -5.03 -15.45 -4.95
CA TYR A 40 -6.01 -16.21 -4.18
C TYR A 40 -7.21 -16.64 -5.05
N LEU A 41 -7.83 -15.70 -5.77
CA LEU A 41 -8.96 -15.97 -6.65
C LEU A 41 -8.59 -16.92 -7.82
N SER A 42 -7.32 -16.92 -8.24
CA SER A 42 -6.81 -17.85 -9.25
C SER A 42 -6.39 -19.23 -8.70
N GLY A 43 -6.57 -19.48 -7.39
CA GLY A 43 -6.23 -20.75 -6.74
C GLY A 43 -4.74 -20.99 -6.52
N LYS A 44 -3.88 -19.99 -6.74
CA LYS A 44 -2.41 -20.11 -6.58
C LYS A 44 -1.97 -20.02 -5.12
N ARG A 45 -2.85 -19.56 -4.23
CA ARG A 45 -2.63 -19.45 -2.79
C ARG A 45 -3.95 -19.47 -2.02
N ASP A 46 -3.91 -19.77 -0.73
CA ASP A 46 -5.04 -19.57 0.17
C ASP A 46 -5.14 -18.12 0.69
N LEU A 47 -6.29 -17.79 1.28
CA LEU A 47 -6.60 -16.44 1.77
C LEU A 47 -5.68 -16.01 2.93
N ALA A 48 -5.38 -16.90 3.87
CA ALA A 48 -4.55 -16.59 5.02
C ALA A 48 -3.12 -16.24 4.56
N SER A 49 -2.59 -17.04 3.64
CA SER A 49 -1.33 -16.80 2.95
C SER A 49 -1.34 -15.45 2.21
N ALA A 50 -2.44 -15.11 1.50
CA ALA A 50 -2.57 -13.83 0.81
C ALA A 50 -2.48 -12.63 1.76
N ILE A 51 -3.13 -12.72 2.92
CA ILE A 51 -3.08 -11.69 3.96
C ILE A 51 -1.65 -11.54 4.49
N GLU A 52 -0.99 -12.64 4.86
CA GLU A 52 0.37 -12.61 5.39
C GLU A 52 1.39 -12.04 4.38
N GLN A 53 1.30 -12.48 3.12
CA GLN A 53 2.18 -11.95 2.09
C GLN A 53 1.92 -10.47 1.81
N THR A 54 0.66 -10.03 1.86
CA THR A 54 0.35 -8.61 1.72
C THR A 54 1.01 -7.78 2.82
N LYS A 55 1.00 -8.26 4.08
CA LYS A 55 1.69 -7.60 5.20
C LYS A 55 3.20 -7.49 4.93
N LEU A 56 3.83 -8.58 4.47
CA LEU A 56 5.26 -8.59 4.15
C LEU A 56 5.60 -7.61 3.02
N ASP A 57 4.83 -7.65 1.93
CA ASP A 57 5.01 -6.79 0.77
C ASP A 57 4.93 -5.30 1.15
N VAL A 58 3.94 -4.93 1.98
CA VAL A 58 3.77 -3.56 2.49
C VAL A 58 4.96 -3.14 3.37
N ARG A 59 5.46 -4.02 4.25
CA ARG A 59 6.65 -3.73 5.07
C ARG A 59 7.89 -3.52 4.22
N HIS A 60 8.11 -4.38 3.22
CA HIS A 60 9.23 -4.23 2.29
C HIS A 60 9.12 -2.95 1.47
N TYR A 61 7.90 -2.58 1.04
CA TYR A 61 7.66 -1.34 0.33
C TYR A 61 7.96 -0.12 1.21
N ALA A 62 7.46 -0.08 2.45
CA ALA A 62 7.76 0.98 3.40
C ALA A 62 9.27 1.10 3.68
N LYS A 63 9.97 -0.03 3.84
CA LYS A 63 11.44 -0.04 4.00
C LYS A 63 12.14 0.55 2.77
N ARG A 64 11.69 0.22 1.55
CA ARG A 64 12.24 0.79 0.31
C ARG A 64 11.97 2.29 0.21
N GLN A 65 10.77 2.75 0.57
CA GLN A 65 10.45 4.18 0.61
C GLN A 65 11.37 4.92 1.59
N LEU A 66 11.54 4.40 2.81
CA LEU A 66 12.45 4.98 3.79
C LEU A 66 13.89 5.00 3.29
N SER A 67 14.33 3.91 2.66
CA SER A 67 15.67 3.85 2.06
C SER A 67 15.83 4.88 0.95
N TRP A 68 14.81 5.10 0.12
CA TRP A 68 14.86 6.07 -0.97
C TRP A 68 14.92 7.50 -0.42
N PHE A 69 14.04 7.86 0.50
CA PHE A 69 14.03 9.20 1.14
C PHE A 69 15.34 9.55 1.85
N ARG A 70 16.06 8.57 2.42
CA ARG A 70 17.37 8.81 3.05
C ARG A 70 18.46 9.27 2.07
N HIS A 71 18.31 8.99 0.78
CA HIS A 71 19.27 9.38 -0.25
C HIS A 71 18.78 10.57 -1.08
N GLU A 72 17.57 11.07 -0.83
CA GLU A 72 16.98 12.18 -1.56
C GLU A 72 17.44 13.51 -0.93
N PRO A 73 18.09 14.40 -1.70
CA PRO A 73 18.52 15.70 -1.20
C PRO A 73 17.30 16.60 -0.90
N GLY A 74 17.41 17.42 0.16
CA GLY A 74 16.35 18.37 0.53
C GLY A 74 15.17 17.75 1.28
N VAL A 75 15.25 16.48 1.71
CA VAL A 75 14.27 15.87 2.61
C VAL A 75 14.49 16.37 4.04
N GLU A 76 13.45 16.98 4.61
CA GLU A 76 13.36 17.27 6.04
C GLU A 76 12.55 16.16 6.73
N TRP A 77 13.10 15.60 7.81
CA TRP A 77 12.43 14.58 8.60
C TRP A 77 11.66 15.24 9.73
N LEU A 78 10.36 14.93 9.83
CA LEU A 78 9.52 15.39 10.92
C LEU A 78 9.49 14.32 12.02
N ASP A 79 9.71 14.75 13.27
CA ASP A 79 9.65 13.87 14.43
C ASP A 79 8.19 13.70 14.89
N GLY A 80 7.68 12.46 14.84
CA GLY A 80 6.34 12.09 15.30
C GLY A 80 5.57 11.26 14.28
N PHE A 81 4.29 10.98 14.56
CA PHE A 81 3.44 10.27 13.61
C PHE A 81 2.70 11.27 12.72
N GLY A 82 2.48 10.90 11.45
CA GLY A 82 1.86 11.79 10.48
C GLY A 82 0.38 12.12 10.77
N ASP A 83 -0.26 11.45 11.71
CA ASP A 83 -1.60 11.74 12.22
C ASP A 83 -1.60 12.67 13.46
N ASP A 84 -0.43 13.00 14.00
CA ASP A 84 -0.30 13.97 15.08
C ASP A 84 -0.47 15.40 14.52
N LEU A 85 -1.43 16.16 15.06
CA LEU A 85 -1.68 17.54 14.64
C LEU A 85 -0.44 18.43 14.77
N ALA A 86 0.41 18.18 15.77
CA ALA A 86 1.67 18.90 15.99
C ALA A 86 2.71 18.64 14.88
N VAL A 87 2.61 17.51 14.17
CA VAL A 87 3.45 17.16 13.02
C VAL A 87 2.86 17.70 11.71
N GLN A 88 1.54 17.89 11.68
CA GLN A 88 0.80 18.39 10.51
C GLN A 88 0.79 19.93 10.40
N GLU A 89 1.15 20.67 11.45
CA GLU A 89 1.32 22.12 11.32
C GLU A 89 2.48 22.43 10.37
N PRO A 90 2.24 23.20 9.30
CA PRO A 90 3.24 23.41 8.28
C PRO A 90 4.42 24.21 8.85
N ALA A 91 5.64 23.69 8.64
CA ALA A 91 6.84 24.51 8.66
C ALA A 91 6.60 25.76 7.78
N PRO A 92 6.95 26.97 8.23
CA PRO A 92 6.64 28.20 7.51
C PRO A 92 7.25 28.18 6.10
N ALA A 93 6.37 28.16 5.09
CA ALA A 93 6.60 28.46 3.68
C ALA A 93 8.03 28.20 3.13
N ILE A 94 8.38 26.93 2.91
CA ILE A 94 9.58 26.55 2.17
C ILE A 94 9.17 26.23 0.72
N PHE A 95 8.79 27.26 -0.05
CA PHE A 95 8.80 27.20 -1.50
C PHE A 95 9.55 28.45 -2.00
N PRO A 96 10.76 28.32 -2.56
CA PRO A 96 11.40 29.44 -3.21
C PRO A 96 10.67 29.74 -4.53
N THR A 97 10.21 30.99 -4.67
CA THR A 97 9.76 31.57 -5.96
C THR A 97 10.86 31.53 -7.02
#